data_AF-A0A2D7JMM5-F1
#
_entry.id   AF-A0A2D7JMM5-F1
#
_cell.length_a   1.000
_cell.length_b   1.000
_cell.length_c   1.000
_cell.angle_alpha   90.00
_cell.angle_beta   90.00
_cell.angle_gamma   90.00
#
_symmetry.space_group_name_H-M   'P 1'
#
loop_
_entity.id
_entity.type
_entity.pdbx_description
1 polymer ?
#
loop_
_entity_poly.entity_id
_entity_poly.type
_entity_poly.pdbx_seq_one_letter_code
_entity_poly.pdbx_strand_id
1 'polypeptide(L)' 'MSTIDRVNALRQRHLELDRQLIALSASASSDNIAKDAVKRQKLAIKDEIATLEEAVN' A
#
# COMPACT_ATOMS: atom_id res chain seq x y z
N MET A 1 -2.73 4.34 -20.75
CA MET A 1 -2.37 4.53 -19.33
C MET A 1 -0.97 3.95 -19.19
N SER A 2 0.05 4.78 -18.96
CA SER A 2 1.46 4.36 -18.99
C SER A 2 1.84 3.61 -17.72
N THR A 3 2.87 2.77 -17.78
CA THR A 3 3.35 2.03 -16.60
C THR A 3 3.73 2.98 -15.44
N ILE A 4 4.24 4.16 -15.78
CA ILE A 4 4.55 5.25 -14.84
C ILE A 4 3.29 5.79 -14.13
N ASP A 5 2.18 5.99 -14.85
CA ASP A 5 0.89 6.37 -14.24
C ASP A 5 0.42 5.30 -13.26
N ARG A 6 0.59 4.03 -13.61
CA ARG A 6 0.20 2.90 -12.77
C ARG A 6 1.04 2.81 -11.50
N VAL A 7 2.36 2.99 -11.60
CA VAL A 7 3.27 3.07 -10.44
C VAL A 7 2.91 4.26 -9.55
N ASN A 8 2.61 5.43 -10.12
CA ASN A 8 2.19 6.61 -9.34
C ASN A 8 0.88 6.37 -8.59
N ALA A 9 -0.12 5.77 -9.25
CA ALA A 9 -1.38 5.40 -8.61
C ALA A 9 -1.17 4.39 -7.47
N LEU A 10 -0.31 3.39 -7.66
CA LEU A 10 0.06 2.43 -6.64
C LEU A 10 0.78 3.07 -5.45
N ARG A 11 1.69 4.03 -5.70
CA ARG A 11 2.36 4.81 -4.63
C ARG A 11 1.37 5.66 -3.84
N GLN A 12 0.41 6.32 -4.50
CA GLN A 12 -0.66 7.06 -3.83
C GLN A 12 -1.50 6.13 -2.95
N ARG A 13 -1.87 4.95 -3.46
CA ARG A 13 -2.62 3.95 -2.71
C ARG A 13 -1.84 3.39 -1.52
N HIS A 14 -0.53 3.22 -1.65
CA HIS A 14 0.35 2.83 -0.56
C HIS A 14 0.39 3.90 0.55
N LEU A 15 0.45 5.19 0.20
CA LEU A 15 0.39 6.29 1.18
C LEU A 15 -0.95 6.35 1.91
N GLU A 16 -2.06 6.11 1.21
CA GLU A 16 -3.39 6.02 1.81
C GLU A 16 -3.48 4.90 2.85
N LEU A 17 -2.96 3.71 2.51
CA LEU A 17 -2.92 2.57 3.43
C LEU A 17 -2.02 2.86 4.65
N ASP A 18 -0.94 3.61 4.48
CA ASP A 18 -0.08 4.03 5.59
C ASP A 18 -0.85 4.92 6.57
N ARG A 19 -1.60 5.91 6.04
CA ARG A 19 -2.48 6.77 6.85
C ARG A 19 -3.55 5.98 7.58
N GLN A 20 -4.18 5.01 6.92
CA GLN A 20 -5.15 4.11 7.55
C GLN A 20 -4.52 3.28 8.67
N LEU A 21 -3.29 2.80 8.48
CA LEU A 21 -2.57 2.03 9.50
C LEU A 21 -2.22 2.88 10.71
N ILE A 22 -1.83 4.14 10.50
CA ILE A 22 -1.59 5.12 11.57
C ILE A 22 -2.90 5.40 12.33
N ALA A 23 -4.00 5.64 11.63
CA ALA A 23 -5.31 5.89 12.24
C ALA A 23 -5.82 4.68 13.05
N LEU A 24 -5.68 3.46 12.51
CA LEU A 24 -5.98 2.21 13.21
C LEU A 24 -5.05 1.98 14.41
N SER A 25 -3.81 2.47 14.36
CA SER A 25 -2.86 2.35 15.47
C SER A 25 -3.08 3.38 16.57
N ALA A 26 -3.58 4.56 16.22
CA ALA A 26 -3.97 5.61 17.15
C ALA A 26 -5.34 5.35 17.79
N SER A 27 -6.19 4.54 17.16
CA SER A 27 -7.48 4.13 17.72
C SER A 27 -7.28 3.19 18.92
N ALA A 28 -7.94 3.48 20.04
CA ALA A 28 -7.87 2.67 21.26
C ALA A 28 -8.38 1.23 21.05
N SER A 29 -9.26 1.03 20.06
CA SER A 29 -9.62 -0.29 19.58
C SER A 29 -8.49 -0.81 18.69
N SER A 30 -7.60 -1.59 19.27
CA SER A 30 -6.53 -2.29 18.54
C SER A 30 -7.12 -3.43 17.72
N ASP A 31 -7.78 -3.08 16.62
CA ASP A 31 -8.29 -4.03 15.65
C ASP A 31 -7.11 -4.60 14.84
N ASN A 32 -6.43 -5.57 15.46
CA ASN A 32 -5.21 -6.17 14.92
C ASN A 32 -5.48 -6.86 13.58
N ILE A 33 -6.70 -7.37 13.37
CA ILE A 33 -7.12 -7.98 12.10
C ILE A 33 -7.11 -6.92 10.99
N ALA A 34 -7.69 -5.75 11.24
CA ALA A 34 -7.67 -4.64 10.28
C ALA A 34 -6.24 -4.16 9.99
N LYS A 35 -5.40 -4.02 11.03
CA LYS A 35 -3.98 -3.66 10.87
C LYS A 35 -3.22 -4.68 10.01
N ASP A 36 -3.42 -5.97 10.25
CA ASP A 36 -2.80 -7.04 9.46
C ASP A 36 -3.29 -7.04 8.00
N ALA A 37 -4.57 -6.80 7.77
CA ALA A 37 -5.12 -6.68 6.42
C ALA A 37 -4.48 -5.50 5.66
N VAL A 38 -4.34 -4.33 6.30
CA VAL A 38 -3.67 -3.16 5.71
C VAL A 38 -2.20 -3.43 5.42
N LYS A 39 -1.48 -4.11 6.33
CA LYS A 39 -0.07 -4.51 6.10
C LYS A 39 0.08 -5.43 4.89
N ARG A 40 -0.79 -6.43 4.74
CA ARG A 40 -0.78 -7.34 3.58
C ARG A 40 -1.04 -6.59 2.27
N GLN A 41 -1.99 -5.65 2.27
CA GLN A 41 -2.26 -4.81 1.10
C GLN A 41 -1.05 -3.94 0.73
N LYS A 42 -0.36 -3.35 1.72
CA LYS A 42 0.88 -2.60 1.47
C LYS A 42 1.98 -3.48 0.87
N LEU A 43 2.13 -4.71 1.36
CA LEU A 43 3.11 -5.66 0.83
C LEU A 43 2.81 -6.00 -0.64
N ALA A 44 1.55 -6.30 -0.97
CA ALA A 44 1.12 -6.61 -2.32
C ALA A 44 1.35 -5.45 -3.29
N ILE A 45 1.06 -4.21 -2.86
CA ILE A 45 1.31 -3.01 -3.68
C ILE A 45 2.81 -2.79 -3.90
N LYS A 46 3.64 -3.05 -2.88
CA LYS A 46 5.11 -2.93 -3.02
C LYS A 46 5.65 -3.95 -4.02
N ASP A 47 5.14 -5.17 -3.98
CA ASP A 47 5.50 -6.26 -4.90
C ASP A 47 5.06 -5.94 -6.35
N GLU A 48 3.84 -5.37 -6.51
CA GLU A 48 3.34 -4.94 -7.81
C GLU A 48 4.15 -3.75 -8.37
N ILE A 49 4.55 -2.79 -7.53
CA ILE A 49 5.46 -1.71 -7.95
C ILE A 49 6.80 -2.28 -8.40
N ALA A 50 7.40 -3.19 -7.62
CA ALA A 50 8.69 -3.80 -7.97
C ALA A 50 8.62 -4.53 -9.31
N THR A 51 7.57 -5.33 -9.52
CA THR A 51 7.32 -6.02 -10.79
C THR A 51 7.18 -5.05 -11.97
N LEU A 52 6.46 -3.94 -11.77
CA LEU A 52 6.27 -2.92 -12.81
C LEU A 52 7.53 -2.11 -13.07
N GLU A 53 8.36 -1.85 -12.06
CA GLU A 53 9.65 -1.18 -12.21
C GLU A 53 10.66 -2.10 -12.92
N GLU A 54 10.69 -3.41 -12.62
CA GLU A 54 11.49 -4.39 -13.36
C GLU A 54 11.05 -4.54 -14.82
N ALA A 55 9.76 -4.46 -15.12
CA ALA A 55 9.25 -4.57 -16.49
C ALA A 55 9.54 -3.32 -17.36
N VAL A 56 9.93 -2.20 -16.76
CA VAL A 56 10.22 -0.93 -17.45
C VAL A 56 11.72 -0.66 -17.59
N ASN A 57 12.55 -1.36 -16.80
CA ASN A 57 14.01 -1.25 -16.81
C ASN A 57 14.65 -2.23 -17.80
#